data_AF-A0A956LME7-F1
#
_entry.id   AF-A0A956LME7-F1
#
_cell.length_a   1.000
_cell.length_b   1.000
_cell.length_c   1.000
_cell.angle_alpha   90.00
_cell.angle_beta   90.00
_cell.angle_gamma   90.00
#
_symmetry.space_group_name_H-M   'P 1'
#
loop_
_entity.id
_entity.type
_entity.pdbx_description
1 polymer ?
#
loop_
_entity_poly.entity_id
_entity_poly.type
_entity_poly.pdbx_seq_one_letter_code
_entity_poly.pdbx_strand_id
1 'polypeptide(L)'
;MTASRPVAEPSSGRWRRLLVRALLAALALLAGLVLFAYFALAPKVYDVTSIRDASAYQDAALLERAWALPVAATYDRERLIFQPRVSWCGPTSLANVIRSRGGAETSPADVLAETGYCWLGECIPGLTLDELAEIARAKVHGEVIVLRDLSLAEFREHMRRSNDVDRRYVINFLRGPLFREGGGHHSPIGGYLEAEDLVLVLDVNEKFEPWLVDTARLYAAMDTVDSGTKKQRGMLLIQ
;
A
#
# COMPACT_ATOMS: atom_id res chain seq x y z
N MET A 1 36.70 37.04 71.71
CA MET A 1 36.79 35.72 71.04
C MET A 1 35.47 35.44 70.35
N THR A 2 35.53 35.45 69.01
CA THR A 2 34.66 34.79 68.01
C THR A 2 33.19 34.51 68.34
N ALA A 3 32.29 35.29 67.73
CA ALA A 3 30.88 34.94 67.57
C ALA A 3 30.72 33.92 66.43
N SER A 4 30.14 32.76 66.73
CA SER A 4 29.77 31.72 65.76
C SER A 4 28.48 32.12 65.02
N ARG A 5 28.54 32.13 63.68
CA ARG A 5 27.33 32.29 62.84
C ARG A 5 26.54 30.98 62.80
N PRO A 6 25.20 31.01 62.88
CA PRO A 6 24.39 29.82 62.68
C PRO A 6 24.44 29.40 61.20
N VAL A 7 24.71 28.12 60.97
CA VAL A 7 24.60 27.50 59.65
C VAL A 7 23.11 27.30 59.36
N ALA A 8 22.57 28.01 58.36
CA ALA A 8 21.19 27.83 57.95
C ALA A 8 21.00 26.44 57.31
N GLU A 9 20.18 25.58 57.93
CA GLU A 9 19.78 24.32 57.32
C GLU A 9 18.98 24.59 56.02
N PRO A 10 19.31 23.93 54.90
CA PRO A 10 18.60 24.14 53.65
C PRO A 10 17.16 23.64 53.77
N SER A 11 16.18 24.53 53.59
CA SER A 11 14.75 24.19 53.73
C SER A 11 14.34 23.08 52.75
N SER A 12 14.05 21.89 53.28
CA SER A 12 13.60 20.70 52.53
C SER A 12 12.38 20.98 51.62
N GLY A 13 11.50 21.89 52.02
CA GLY A 13 10.33 22.32 51.24
C GLY A 13 10.64 23.10 49.95
N ARG A 14 11.81 23.74 49.82
CA ARG A 14 12.20 24.42 48.58
C ARG A 14 12.65 23.43 47.51
N TRP A 15 13.46 22.45 47.90
CA TRP A 15 13.91 21.37 47.02
C TRP A 15 12.75 20.50 46.55
N ARG A 16 11.82 20.13 47.43
CA ARG A 16 10.61 19.37 47.05
C ARG A 16 9.75 20.13 46.03
N ARG A 17 9.58 21.45 46.18
CA ARG A 17 8.84 22.28 45.21
C ARG A 17 9.56 22.41 43.87
N LEU A 18 10.89 22.52 43.86
CA LEU A 18 11.69 22.53 42.64
C LEU A 18 11.63 21.18 41.90
N LEU A 19 11.73 20.06 42.63
CA LEU A 19 11.58 18.72 42.06
C LEU A 19 10.19 18.49 41.46
N VAL A 20 9.13 18.90 42.16
CA VAL A 20 7.76 18.81 41.62
C VAL A 20 7.59 19.67 40.36
N ARG A 21 8.12 20.90 40.34
CA ARG A 21 8.08 21.75 39.13
C ARG A 21 8.87 21.17 37.97
N ALA A 22 10.06 20.62 38.22
CA ALA A 22 10.87 19.95 37.22
C ALA A 22 10.16 18.72 36.64
N LEU A 23 9.53 17.92 37.51
CA LEU A 23 8.73 16.76 37.09
C LEU A 23 7.53 17.18 36.23
N LEU A 24 6.79 18.22 36.64
CA LEU A 24 5.66 18.75 35.85
C LEU A 24 6.12 19.30 34.50
N ALA A 25 7.25 20.00 34.44
CA ALA A 25 7.82 20.48 33.19
C ALA A 25 8.26 19.33 32.27
N ALA A 26 8.88 18.29 32.82
CA ALA A 26 9.25 17.08 32.07
C ALA A 26 8.02 16.34 31.53
N LEU A 27 6.95 16.21 32.33
CA LEU A 27 5.69 15.62 31.91
C LEU A 27 5.01 16.45 30.81
N ALA A 28 5.02 17.78 30.92
CA ALA A 28 4.48 18.67 29.88
C ALA A 28 5.27 18.58 28.57
N LEU A 29 6.60 18.50 28.64
CA LEU A 29 7.46 18.28 27.47
C LEU A 29 7.20 16.91 26.83
N LEU A 30 7.06 15.85 27.63
CA LEU A 30 6.73 14.51 27.14
C LEU A 30 5.34 14.51 26.47
N ALA A 31 4.34 15.12 27.10
CA ALA A 31 3.00 15.25 26.54
C ALA A 31 3.03 16.05 25.23
N GLY A 32 3.81 17.13 25.17
CA GLY A 32 4.02 17.91 23.96
C GLY A 32 4.69 17.11 22.84
N LEU A 33 5.71 16.29 23.16
CA LEU A 33 6.37 15.40 22.21
C LEU A 33 5.43 14.31 21.70
N VAL A 34 4.64 13.70 22.58
CA VAL A 34 3.63 12.70 22.19
C VAL A 34 2.56 13.33 21.29
N LEU A 35 2.08 14.52 21.63
CA LEU A 35 1.09 15.23 20.82
C LEU A 35 1.67 15.64 19.46
N PHE A 36 2.90 16.12 19.43
CA PHE A 36 3.61 16.45 18.19
C PHE A 36 3.81 15.20 17.32
N ALA A 37 4.29 14.10 17.91
CA ALA A 37 4.45 12.83 17.19
C ALA A 37 3.11 12.31 16.66
N TYR A 38 2.03 12.42 17.45
CA TYR A 38 0.69 12.06 17.02
C TYR A 38 0.26 12.85 15.77
N PHE A 39 0.40 14.17 15.75
CA PHE A 39 0.01 14.97 14.59
C PHE A 39 0.97 14.82 13.39
N ALA A 40 2.27 14.66 13.64
CA ALA A 40 3.26 14.50 12.58
C ALA A 40 3.19 13.12 11.90
N LEU A 41 2.77 12.09 12.63
CA LEU A 41 2.66 10.71 12.15
C LEU A 41 1.21 10.29 11.87
N ALA A 42 0.23 11.15 12.14
CA ALA A 42 -1.16 10.88 11.81
C ALA A 42 -1.29 10.61 10.31
N PRO A 43 -2.01 9.55 9.91
CA PRO A 43 -2.22 9.25 8.51
C PRO A 43 -2.97 10.42 7.86
N LYS A 44 -2.57 10.76 6.64
CA LYS A 44 -3.32 11.72 5.83
C LYS A 44 -4.70 11.12 5.50
N VAL A 45 -5.75 11.83 5.91
CA VAL A 45 -7.14 11.48 5.62
C VAL A 45 -7.60 12.23 4.37
N TYR A 46 -8.21 11.51 3.43
CA TYR A 46 -8.76 12.01 2.18
C TYR A 46 -10.27 12.16 2.30
N ASP A 47 -10.81 13.26 1.76
CA ASP A 47 -12.25 13.52 1.73
C ASP A 47 -12.90 12.75 0.57
N VAL A 48 -13.05 11.45 0.76
CA VAL A 48 -13.66 10.52 -0.20
C VAL A 48 -14.55 9.50 0.52
N THR A 49 -15.52 8.92 -0.19
CA THR A 49 -16.22 7.73 0.32
C THR A 49 -15.35 6.50 0.09
N SER A 50 -15.03 5.75 1.13
CA SER A 50 -14.22 4.53 1.01
C SER A 50 -14.89 3.54 0.06
N ILE A 51 -14.13 2.95 -0.85
CA ILE A 51 -14.59 1.85 -1.72
C ILE A 51 -15.20 0.72 -0.90
N ARG A 52 -14.65 0.46 0.30
CA ARG A 52 -15.16 -0.57 1.21
C ARG A 52 -16.60 -0.31 1.67
N ASP A 53 -16.98 0.96 1.78
CA ASP A 53 -18.27 1.37 2.34
C ASP A 53 -19.29 1.72 1.24
N ALA A 54 -18.82 1.89 0.00
CA ALA A 54 -19.65 2.26 -1.15
C ALA A 54 -20.07 1.01 -1.93
N SER A 55 -21.35 0.66 -1.82
CA SER A 55 -21.92 -0.55 -2.45
C SER A 55 -21.75 -0.61 -3.96
N ALA A 56 -21.64 0.54 -4.65
CA ALA A 56 -21.43 0.59 -6.11
C ALA A 56 -20.13 -0.11 -6.55
N TYR A 57 -19.10 -0.12 -5.70
CA TYR A 57 -17.82 -0.75 -5.98
C TYR A 57 -17.74 -2.22 -5.54
N GLN A 58 -18.78 -2.68 -4.85
CA GLN A 58 -18.97 -4.04 -4.36
C GLN A 58 -20.28 -4.64 -4.91
N ASP A 59 -20.78 -4.11 -6.03
CA ASP A 59 -22.01 -4.59 -6.65
C ASP A 59 -21.80 -6.03 -7.15
N ALA A 60 -22.59 -6.96 -6.62
CA ALA A 60 -22.42 -8.38 -6.88
C ALA A 60 -22.60 -8.72 -8.36
N ALA A 61 -23.54 -8.10 -9.07
CA ALA A 61 -23.79 -8.41 -10.47
C ALA A 61 -22.64 -7.92 -11.36
N LEU A 62 -22.08 -6.74 -11.06
CA LEU A 62 -20.91 -6.22 -11.77
C LEU A 62 -19.65 -7.03 -11.45
N LEU A 63 -19.45 -7.45 -10.19
CA LEU A 63 -18.33 -8.30 -9.82
C LEU A 63 -18.39 -9.66 -10.52
N GLU A 64 -19.55 -10.30 -10.58
CA GLU A 64 -19.70 -11.57 -11.33
C GLU A 64 -19.38 -11.39 -12.82
N ARG A 65 -19.83 -10.29 -13.43
CA ARG A 65 -19.46 -9.95 -14.82
C ARG A 65 -17.97 -9.71 -14.99
N ALA A 66 -17.34 -9.03 -14.03
CA ALA A 66 -15.92 -8.75 -14.08
C ALA A 66 -15.07 -10.03 -13.91
N TRP A 67 -15.49 -10.94 -13.04
CA TRP A 67 -14.85 -12.25 -12.89
C TRP A 67 -15.00 -13.15 -14.12
N ALA A 68 -16.03 -12.93 -14.93
CA ALA A 68 -16.20 -13.61 -16.21
C ALA A 68 -15.30 -13.04 -17.34
N LEU A 69 -14.55 -11.95 -17.11
CA LEU A 69 -13.62 -11.42 -18.10
C LEU A 69 -12.48 -12.41 -18.36
N PRO A 70 -11.92 -12.45 -19.60
CA PRO A 70 -10.95 -13.46 -19.99
C PRO A 70 -9.71 -13.53 -19.09
N VAL A 71 -9.21 -12.38 -18.64
CA VAL A 71 -8.05 -12.29 -17.75
C VAL A 71 -8.40 -12.68 -16.32
N ALA A 72 -9.50 -12.16 -15.77
CA ALA A 72 -9.95 -12.48 -14.41
C ALA A 72 -10.17 -13.99 -14.23
N ALA A 73 -10.76 -14.65 -15.23
CA ALA A 73 -11.00 -16.08 -15.22
C ALA A 73 -9.70 -16.91 -15.07
N THR A 74 -8.55 -16.41 -15.54
CA THR A 74 -7.28 -17.13 -15.39
C THR A 74 -6.66 -17.00 -14.00
N TYR A 75 -7.07 -16.00 -13.21
CA TYR A 75 -6.61 -15.88 -11.82
C TYR A 75 -7.29 -16.90 -10.90
N ASP A 76 -8.46 -17.42 -11.31
CA ASP A 76 -9.31 -18.31 -10.54
C ASP A 76 -9.65 -17.72 -9.15
N ARG A 77 -10.86 -17.19 -9.01
CA ARG A 77 -11.32 -16.49 -7.80
C ARG A 77 -11.10 -17.30 -6.52
N GLU A 78 -11.26 -18.63 -6.58
CA GLU A 78 -11.11 -19.51 -5.42
C GLU A 78 -9.65 -19.80 -5.06
N ARG A 79 -8.74 -19.58 -6.02
CA ARG A 79 -7.30 -19.85 -5.89
C ARG A 79 -6.45 -18.59 -5.82
N LEU A 80 -7.10 -17.42 -5.76
CA LEU A 80 -6.45 -16.14 -5.53
C LEU A 80 -5.77 -16.17 -4.16
N ILE A 81 -4.46 -15.92 -4.14
CA ILE A 81 -3.70 -15.87 -2.89
C ILE A 81 -3.73 -14.46 -2.30
N PHE A 82 -3.92 -14.39 -0.99
CA PHE A 82 -3.84 -13.15 -0.22
C PHE A 82 -2.47 -13.00 0.45
N GLN A 83 -2.09 -11.76 0.72
CA GLN A 83 -0.78 -11.46 1.28
C GLN A 83 -0.69 -11.98 2.73
N PRO A 84 0.30 -12.83 3.05
CA PRO A 84 0.42 -13.37 4.40
C PRO A 84 0.98 -12.34 5.41
N ARG A 85 1.55 -11.24 4.90
CA ARG A 85 2.15 -10.16 5.69
C ARG A 85 1.76 -8.81 5.10
N VAL A 86 1.65 -7.79 5.95
CA VAL A 86 1.24 -6.43 5.55
C VAL A 86 2.17 -5.84 4.48
N SER A 87 3.45 -6.18 4.53
CA SER A 87 4.48 -5.68 3.62
C SER A 87 4.59 -6.44 2.28
N TRP A 88 3.83 -7.54 2.11
CA TRP A 88 4.00 -8.51 1.01
C TRP A 88 3.00 -8.35 -0.15
N CYS A 89 2.36 -7.19 -0.30
CA CYS A 89 1.41 -6.95 -1.40
C CYS A 89 2.06 -7.10 -2.79
N GLY A 90 3.29 -6.60 -2.97
CA GLY A 90 4.08 -6.76 -4.20
C GLY A 90 4.33 -8.22 -4.60
N PRO A 91 5.05 -9.02 -3.78
CA PRO A 91 5.34 -10.42 -4.13
C PRO A 91 4.08 -11.28 -4.26
N THR A 92 3.03 -10.99 -3.48
CA THR A 92 1.75 -11.69 -3.63
C THR A 92 1.08 -11.37 -4.95
N SER A 93 1.14 -10.12 -5.40
CA SER A 93 0.62 -9.73 -6.72
C SER A 93 1.36 -10.46 -7.85
N LEU A 94 2.69 -10.55 -7.79
CA LEU A 94 3.47 -11.29 -8.79
C LEU A 94 3.21 -12.80 -8.76
N ALA A 95 3.08 -13.40 -7.58
CA ALA A 95 2.74 -14.81 -7.46
C ALA A 95 1.38 -15.12 -8.10
N ASN A 96 0.35 -14.28 -7.86
CA ASN A 96 -0.93 -14.38 -8.56
C ASN A 96 -0.76 -14.22 -10.08
N VAL A 97 0.03 -13.26 -10.57
CA VAL A 97 0.30 -13.08 -12.01
C VAL A 97 0.94 -14.34 -12.61
N ILE A 98 1.96 -14.91 -11.99
CA ILE A 98 2.68 -16.11 -12.47
C ILE A 98 1.70 -17.28 -12.60
N ARG A 99 0.90 -17.53 -11.55
CA ARG A 99 -0.13 -18.58 -11.55
C ARG A 99 -1.15 -18.37 -12.68
N SER A 100 -1.59 -17.12 -12.86
CA SER A 100 -2.61 -16.76 -13.86
C SER A 100 -2.17 -16.98 -15.31
N ARG A 101 -0.87 -17.04 -15.59
CA ARG A 101 -0.30 -17.26 -16.92
C ARG A 101 0.07 -18.74 -17.16
N GLY A 102 -0.46 -19.66 -16.36
CA GLY A 102 -0.14 -21.09 -16.44
C GLY A 102 1.29 -21.43 -15.97
N GLY A 103 1.93 -20.53 -15.23
CA GLY A 103 3.22 -20.80 -14.58
C GLY A 103 3.08 -21.80 -13.43
N ALA A 104 4.21 -22.19 -12.85
CA ALA A 104 4.22 -23.07 -11.68
C ALA A 104 3.41 -22.46 -10.51
N GLU A 105 2.80 -23.33 -9.71
CA GLU A 105 2.18 -22.93 -8.43
C GLU A 105 3.26 -22.25 -7.56
N THR A 106 3.21 -20.92 -7.51
CA THR A 106 4.25 -20.07 -6.90
C THR A 106 3.65 -19.34 -5.70
N SER A 107 4.36 -19.32 -4.58
CA SER A 107 3.99 -18.55 -3.40
C SER A 107 4.69 -17.17 -3.38
N PRO A 108 4.22 -16.21 -2.57
CA PRO A 108 4.92 -14.93 -2.40
C PRO A 108 6.35 -15.11 -1.86
N ALA A 109 6.61 -16.18 -1.09
CA ALA A 109 7.94 -16.49 -0.58
C ALA A 109 8.88 -16.94 -1.71
N ASP A 110 8.38 -17.75 -2.66
CA ASP A 110 9.15 -18.20 -3.83
C ASP A 110 9.52 -17.04 -4.76
N VAL A 111 8.62 -16.06 -4.88
CA VAL A 111 8.88 -14.79 -5.59
C VAL A 111 10.03 -14.02 -4.93
N LEU A 112 10.08 -13.97 -3.60
CA LEU A 112 11.12 -13.27 -2.85
C LEU A 112 12.44 -14.06 -2.74
N ALA A 113 12.41 -15.38 -2.95
CA ALA A 113 13.58 -16.22 -2.82
C ALA A 113 14.72 -15.74 -3.73
N GLU A 114 15.92 -15.61 -3.15
CA GLU A 114 17.16 -15.22 -3.86
C GLU A 114 17.16 -13.80 -4.45
N THR A 115 16.22 -12.94 -4.05
CA THR A 115 16.15 -11.55 -4.53
C THR A 115 17.03 -10.58 -3.74
N GLY A 116 17.41 -10.93 -2.52
CA GLY A 116 18.10 -10.02 -1.59
C GLY A 116 17.20 -8.93 -0.98
N TYR A 117 15.95 -8.79 -1.46
CA TYR A 117 14.94 -7.92 -0.88
C TYR A 117 14.28 -8.56 0.35
N CYS A 118 13.67 -7.74 1.20
CA CYS A 118 12.90 -8.16 2.37
C CYS A 118 13.74 -8.94 3.42
N TRP A 119 14.74 -8.26 3.98
CA TRP A 119 15.62 -8.80 5.01
C TRP A 119 14.83 -9.25 6.26
N LEU A 120 15.15 -10.42 6.80
CA LEU A 120 14.41 -11.09 7.89
C LEU A 120 12.94 -11.44 7.57
N GLY A 121 12.56 -11.51 6.30
CA GLY A 121 11.21 -11.89 5.88
C GLY A 121 10.19 -10.77 5.94
N GLU A 122 10.61 -9.53 6.16
CA GLU A 122 9.75 -8.35 6.17
C GLU A 122 10.22 -7.35 5.11
N CYS A 123 9.28 -6.87 4.28
CA CYS A 123 9.56 -5.83 3.29
C CYS A 123 9.14 -4.47 3.86
N ILE A 124 9.72 -3.99 4.95
CA ILE A 124 9.29 -2.70 5.53
C ILE A 124 9.98 -1.54 4.78
N PRO A 125 9.25 -0.56 4.22
CA PRO A 125 7.79 -0.34 4.30
C PRO A 125 6.94 -1.03 3.21
N GLY A 126 7.57 -1.53 2.16
CA GLY A 126 7.00 -2.33 1.07
C GLY A 126 8.07 -2.53 0.01
N LEU A 127 7.70 -3.10 -1.14
CA LEU A 127 8.50 -2.96 -2.35
C LEU A 127 8.06 -1.73 -3.14
N THR A 128 9.01 -0.98 -3.67
CA THR A 128 8.75 0.06 -4.66
C THR A 128 8.37 -0.54 -6.01
N LEU A 129 7.81 0.25 -6.93
CA LEU A 129 7.51 -0.26 -8.27
C LEU A 129 8.77 -0.68 -9.04
N ASP A 130 9.92 -0.03 -8.82
CA ASP A 130 11.18 -0.39 -9.50
C ASP A 130 11.75 -1.72 -8.96
N GLU A 131 11.75 -1.92 -7.63
CA GLU A 131 12.17 -3.19 -7.01
C GLU A 131 11.24 -4.33 -7.40
N LEU A 132 9.92 -4.08 -7.45
CA LEU A 132 8.97 -5.09 -7.92
C LEU A 132 9.19 -5.44 -9.40
N ALA A 133 9.55 -4.46 -10.23
CA ALA A 133 9.90 -4.70 -11.64
C ALA A 133 11.17 -5.55 -11.78
N GLU A 134 12.18 -5.32 -10.95
CA GLU A 134 13.40 -6.13 -10.93
C GLU A 134 13.10 -7.59 -10.58
N ILE A 135 12.31 -7.82 -9.54
CA ILE A 135 11.87 -9.17 -9.16
C ILE A 135 11.03 -9.80 -10.28
N ALA A 136 10.10 -9.04 -10.87
CA ALA A 136 9.27 -9.53 -11.96
C ALA A 136 10.11 -9.98 -13.16
N ARG A 137 11.14 -9.22 -13.55
CA ARG A 137 12.05 -9.60 -14.64
C ARG A 137 12.83 -10.88 -14.37
N ALA A 138 13.10 -11.18 -13.10
CA ALA A 138 13.80 -12.39 -12.71
C ALA A 138 12.88 -13.62 -12.60
N LYS A 139 11.59 -13.42 -12.28
CA LYS A 139 10.67 -14.50 -11.88
C LYS A 139 9.54 -14.78 -12.87
N VAL A 140 9.21 -13.84 -13.74
CA VAL A 140 8.10 -13.95 -14.69
C VAL A 140 8.64 -14.19 -16.10
N HIS A 141 8.01 -15.07 -16.86
CA HIS A 141 8.30 -15.26 -18.28
C HIS A 141 7.72 -14.10 -19.10
N GLY A 142 8.48 -13.58 -20.06
CA GLY A 142 8.06 -12.49 -20.95
C GLY A 142 8.72 -11.15 -20.63
N GLU A 143 8.29 -10.12 -21.35
CA GLU A 143 8.76 -8.76 -21.18
C GLU A 143 8.07 -8.09 -19.98
N VAL A 144 8.85 -7.34 -19.19
CA VAL A 144 8.34 -6.54 -18.07
C VAL A 144 8.64 -5.07 -18.30
N ILE A 145 7.59 -4.29 -18.54
CA ILE A 145 7.62 -2.86 -18.83
C ILE A 145 7.10 -2.10 -17.61
N VAL A 146 7.84 -1.07 -17.18
CA VAL A 146 7.39 -0.14 -16.15
C VAL A 146 6.68 1.03 -16.80
N LEU A 147 5.41 1.25 -16.44
CA LEU A 147 4.57 2.34 -16.93
C LEU A 147 4.45 3.40 -15.82
N ARG A 148 4.94 4.61 -16.09
CA ARG A 148 4.83 5.80 -15.22
C ARG A 148 4.46 7.02 -16.07
N ASP A 149 4.09 8.10 -15.39
CA ASP A 149 3.82 9.41 -16.01
C ASP A 149 2.74 9.34 -17.12
N LEU A 150 1.81 8.40 -16.97
CA LEU A 150 0.68 8.25 -17.88
C LEU A 150 -0.31 9.41 -17.69
N SER A 151 -0.89 9.88 -18.78
CA SER A 151 -2.16 10.60 -18.73
C SER A 151 -3.31 9.64 -18.41
N LEU A 152 -4.45 10.18 -17.96
CA LEU A 152 -5.67 9.40 -17.77
C LEU A 152 -6.13 8.71 -19.07
N ALA A 153 -5.90 9.33 -20.23
CA ALA A 153 -6.26 8.76 -21.53
C ALA A 153 -5.41 7.52 -21.84
N GLU A 154 -4.10 7.59 -21.61
CA GLU A 154 -3.18 6.45 -21.77
C GLU A 154 -3.47 5.36 -20.74
N PHE A 155 -3.78 5.72 -19.50
CA PHE A 155 -4.22 4.77 -18.48
C PHE A 155 -5.46 3.98 -18.92
N ARG A 156 -6.50 4.66 -19.41
CA ARG A 156 -7.71 4.02 -19.95
C ARG A 156 -7.41 3.10 -21.12
N GLU A 157 -6.48 3.49 -21.98
CA GLU A 157 -6.05 2.65 -23.09
C GLU A 157 -5.35 1.36 -22.62
N HIS A 158 -4.54 1.42 -21.55
CA HIS A 158 -4.02 0.23 -20.90
C HIS A 158 -5.12 -0.63 -20.27
N MET A 159 -6.15 -0.01 -19.67
CA MET A 159 -7.29 -0.75 -19.09
C MET A 159 -8.09 -1.50 -20.18
N ARG A 160 -8.31 -0.91 -21.36
CA ARG A 160 -8.92 -1.65 -22.50
C ARG A 160 -8.15 -2.90 -22.87
N ARG A 161 -6.82 -2.81 -22.84
CA ARG A 161 -5.92 -3.95 -23.11
C ARG A 161 -5.78 -4.90 -21.92
N SER A 162 -6.35 -4.60 -20.76
CA SER A 162 -6.27 -5.47 -19.58
C SER A 162 -7.14 -6.73 -19.68
N ASN A 163 -8.01 -6.81 -20.70
CA ASN A 163 -8.79 -8.02 -21.02
C ASN A 163 -8.07 -8.96 -22.02
N ASP A 164 -6.91 -8.57 -22.54
CA ASP A 164 -6.07 -9.39 -23.41
C ASP A 164 -5.34 -10.45 -22.57
N VAL A 165 -5.59 -11.72 -22.87
CA VAL A 165 -5.05 -12.85 -22.10
C VAL A 165 -3.53 -12.94 -22.14
N ASP A 166 -2.88 -12.32 -23.13
CA ASP A 166 -1.42 -12.28 -23.23
C ASP A 166 -0.79 -11.20 -22.33
N ARG A 167 -1.60 -10.32 -21.73
CA ARG A 167 -1.14 -9.20 -20.91
C ARG A 167 -1.55 -9.35 -19.46
N ARG A 168 -0.65 -9.02 -18.55
CA ARG A 168 -0.96 -8.85 -17.11
C ARG A 168 -0.45 -7.52 -16.62
N TYR A 169 -1.24 -6.93 -15.71
CA TYR A 169 -0.90 -5.66 -15.08
C TYR A 169 -0.83 -5.82 -13.57
N VAL A 170 0.18 -5.21 -12.96
CA VAL A 170 0.24 -5.00 -11.50
C VAL A 170 0.30 -3.51 -11.26
N ILE A 171 -0.72 -2.96 -10.61
CA ILE A 171 -0.82 -1.53 -10.32
C ILE A 171 -0.22 -1.22 -8.95
N ASN A 172 0.55 -0.15 -8.89
CA ASN A 172 1.02 0.47 -7.66
C ASN A 172 0.24 1.77 -7.40
N PHE A 173 -0.50 1.83 -6.31
CA PHE A 173 -1.36 2.97 -5.99
C PHE A 173 -1.28 3.37 -4.52
N LEU A 174 -1.72 4.58 -4.20
CA LEU A 174 -1.92 5.04 -2.83
C LEU A 174 -3.34 4.71 -2.38
N ARG A 175 -3.49 4.11 -1.19
CA ARG A 175 -4.82 3.70 -0.69
C ARG A 175 -5.72 4.86 -0.28
N GLY A 176 -5.15 5.98 0.16
CA GLY A 176 -5.90 7.15 0.63
C GLY A 176 -7.04 7.63 -0.30
N PRO A 177 -6.79 7.95 -1.58
CA PRO A 177 -7.85 8.33 -2.54
C PRO A 177 -8.97 7.29 -2.73
N LEU A 178 -8.73 6.03 -2.38
CA LEU A 178 -9.68 4.92 -2.55
C LEU A 178 -10.41 4.57 -1.24
N PHE A 179 -9.70 4.60 -0.11
CA PHE A 179 -10.13 4.08 1.18
C PHE A 179 -10.10 5.11 2.31
N ARG A 180 -10.01 6.40 2.00
CA ARG A 180 -9.82 7.55 2.91
C ARG A 180 -8.43 7.65 3.53
N GLU A 181 -7.77 6.54 3.82
CA GLU A 181 -6.44 6.51 4.41
C GLU A 181 -5.62 5.30 3.92
N GLY A 182 -4.35 5.24 4.34
CA GLY A 182 -3.45 4.12 4.07
C GLY A 182 -2.31 4.46 3.11
N GLY A 183 -1.25 3.64 3.20
CA GLY A 183 -0.01 3.78 2.43
C GLY A 183 -0.09 3.29 0.99
N GLY A 184 1.08 3.05 0.38
CA GLY A 184 1.17 2.45 -0.95
C GLY A 184 0.75 0.98 -0.94
N HIS A 185 0.25 0.50 -2.08
CA HIS A 185 -0.18 -0.88 -2.27
C HIS A 185 0.11 -1.37 -3.68
N HIS A 186 0.20 -2.69 -3.84
CA HIS A 186 0.31 -3.35 -5.13
C HIS A 186 -0.82 -4.36 -5.28
N SER A 187 -1.44 -4.44 -6.44
CA SER A 187 -2.44 -5.46 -6.76
C SER A 187 -2.49 -5.76 -8.25
N PRO A 188 -2.82 -6.98 -8.67
CA PRO A 188 -3.11 -7.26 -10.07
C PRO A 188 -4.39 -6.57 -10.56
N ILE A 189 -4.45 -6.29 -11.86
CA ILE A 189 -5.69 -5.92 -12.55
C ILE A 189 -6.30 -7.20 -13.13
N GLY A 190 -7.56 -7.48 -12.78
CA GLY A 190 -8.32 -8.62 -13.27
C GLY A 190 -9.01 -8.36 -14.61
N GLY A 191 -9.24 -7.09 -14.94
CA GLY A 191 -9.83 -6.70 -16.22
C GLY A 191 -10.57 -5.36 -16.14
N TYR A 192 -11.24 -5.01 -17.24
CA TYR A 192 -11.95 -3.76 -17.41
C TYR A 192 -13.33 -3.96 -18.04
N LEU A 193 -14.36 -3.54 -17.32
CA LEU A 193 -15.73 -3.42 -17.80
C LEU A 193 -15.88 -2.08 -18.54
N GLU A 194 -15.60 -2.08 -19.84
CA GLU A 194 -15.48 -0.86 -20.63
C GLU A 194 -16.78 -0.05 -20.72
N ALA A 195 -17.95 -0.71 -20.76
CA ALA A 195 -19.23 -0.02 -20.85
C ALA A 195 -19.57 0.78 -19.58
N GLU A 196 -19.07 0.33 -18.42
CA GLU A 196 -19.28 0.95 -17.12
C GLU A 196 -18.11 1.85 -16.67
N ASP A 197 -17.00 1.88 -17.42
CA ASP A 197 -15.74 2.51 -17.02
C ASP A 197 -15.19 1.96 -15.69
N LEU A 198 -15.37 0.66 -15.43
CA LEU A 198 -14.97 0.01 -14.16
C LEU A 198 -13.81 -0.99 -14.32
N VAL A 199 -12.79 -0.85 -13.49
CA VAL A 199 -11.63 -1.74 -13.41
C VAL A 199 -11.81 -2.70 -12.25
N LEU A 200 -11.58 -4.00 -12.49
CA LEU A 200 -11.48 -5.01 -11.44
C LEU A 200 -10.05 -5.02 -10.88
N VAL A 201 -9.90 -4.59 -9.63
CA VAL A 201 -8.64 -4.67 -8.89
C VAL A 201 -8.68 -5.91 -8.00
N LEU A 202 -7.73 -6.82 -8.20
CA LEU A 202 -7.60 -8.05 -7.42
C LEU A 202 -6.81 -7.77 -6.14
N ASP A 203 -7.40 -7.00 -5.22
CA ASP A 203 -6.70 -6.58 -4.00
C ASP A 203 -6.26 -7.80 -3.17
N VAL A 204 -4.94 -7.96 -3.07
CA VAL A 204 -4.31 -9.08 -2.35
C VAL A 204 -4.38 -8.91 -0.83
N ASN A 205 -4.97 -7.84 -0.32
CA ASN A 205 -5.30 -7.70 1.08
C ASN A 205 -6.67 -8.32 1.37
N GLU A 206 -6.68 -9.46 2.07
CA GLU A 206 -7.89 -10.23 2.40
C GLU A 206 -9.00 -9.40 3.05
N LYS A 207 -8.66 -8.32 3.79
CA LYS A 207 -9.68 -7.47 4.43
C LYS A 207 -10.50 -6.63 3.46
N PHE A 208 -10.02 -6.46 2.23
CA PHE A 208 -10.62 -5.61 1.21
C PHE A 208 -11.20 -6.43 0.06
N GLU A 209 -10.63 -7.61 -0.20
CA GLU A 209 -11.02 -8.52 -1.30
C GLU A 209 -10.97 -7.82 -2.67
N PRO A 210 -11.20 -8.51 -3.78
CA PRO A 210 -11.30 -7.87 -5.09
C PRO A 210 -12.49 -6.90 -5.17
N TRP A 211 -12.28 -5.74 -5.79
CA TRP A 211 -13.29 -4.67 -5.89
C TRP A 211 -13.25 -3.98 -7.25
N LEU A 212 -14.35 -3.28 -7.58
CA LEU A 212 -14.47 -2.45 -8.77
C LEU A 212 -14.16 -0.99 -8.46
N VAL A 213 -13.69 -0.24 -9.45
CA VAL A 213 -13.46 1.20 -9.33
C VAL A 213 -13.52 1.88 -10.69
N ASP A 214 -13.95 3.13 -10.72
CA ASP A 214 -13.89 3.93 -11.94
C ASP A 214 -12.43 4.27 -12.31
N THR A 215 -12.13 4.32 -13.62
CA THR A 215 -10.75 4.54 -14.08
C THR A 215 -10.16 5.86 -13.63
N ALA A 216 -10.97 6.93 -13.55
CA ALA A 216 -10.51 8.24 -13.12
C ALA A 216 -10.03 8.23 -11.66
N ARG A 217 -10.77 7.54 -10.78
CA ARG A 217 -10.42 7.40 -9.37
C ARG A 217 -9.21 6.48 -9.16
N LEU A 218 -9.13 5.36 -9.87
CA LEU A 218 -7.96 4.47 -9.80
C LEU A 218 -6.71 5.18 -10.32
N TYR A 219 -6.83 5.91 -11.42
CA TYR A 219 -5.77 6.75 -11.97
C TYR A 219 -5.29 7.77 -10.94
N ALA A 220 -6.19 8.52 -10.29
CA ALA A 220 -5.81 9.50 -9.27
C ALA A 220 -5.09 8.87 -8.06
N ALA A 221 -5.35 7.59 -7.76
CA ALA A 221 -4.64 6.85 -6.73
C ALA A 221 -3.23 6.41 -7.19
N MET A 222 -3.07 6.08 -8.46
CA MET A 222 -1.80 5.73 -9.10
C MET A 222 -0.92 6.95 -9.42
N ASP A 223 -1.51 8.08 -9.82
CA ASP A 223 -0.84 9.35 -10.13
C ASP A 223 -0.48 10.10 -8.84
N THR A 224 0.29 9.42 -7.99
CA THR A 224 0.76 9.95 -6.72
C THR A 224 2.23 9.62 -6.55
N VAL A 225 2.99 10.54 -5.95
CA VAL A 225 4.41 10.32 -5.66
C VAL A 225 4.56 9.33 -4.51
N ASP A 226 5.43 8.33 -4.70
CA ASP A 226 5.89 7.46 -3.63
C ASP A 226 6.86 8.23 -2.72
N SER A 227 6.52 8.35 -1.44
CA SER A 227 7.31 9.08 -0.46
C SER A 227 8.71 8.49 -0.24
N GLY A 228 8.90 7.20 -0.47
CA GLY A 228 10.18 6.51 -0.29
C GLY A 228 11.15 6.78 -1.44
N THR A 229 10.66 6.78 -2.69
CA THR A 229 11.51 6.92 -3.88
C THR A 229 11.51 8.32 -4.49
N LYS A 230 10.53 9.15 -4.13
CA LYS A 230 10.24 10.46 -4.77
C LYS A 230 9.90 10.36 -6.27
N LYS A 231 9.57 9.16 -6.76
CA LYS A 231 9.07 8.93 -8.12
C LYS A 231 7.55 8.80 -8.09
N GLN A 232 6.89 9.12 -9.21
CA GLN A 232 5.48 8.77 -9.39
C GLN A 232 5.28 7.28 -9.21
N ARG A 233 4.14 6.81 -8.68
CA ARG A 233 3.77 5.38 -8.77
C ARG A 233 3.41 5.04 -10.23
N GLY A 234 2.75 3.91 -10.48
CA GLY A 234 2.54 3.44 -11.85
C GLY A 234 2.07 1.99 -11.92
N MET A 235 2.35 1.33 -13.04
CA MET A 235 2.01 -0.08 -13.24
C MET A 235 3.19 -0.86 -13.84
N LEU A 236 3.21 -2.16 -13.59
CA LEU A 236 3.95 -3.10 -14.41
C LEU A 236 3.01 -3.63 -15.50
N LEU A 237 3.49 -3.66 -16.73
CA LEU A 237 2.92 -4.46 -17.82
C LEU A 237 3.83 -5.65 -18.05
N ILE A 238 3.23 -6.84 -18.07
CA ILE A 238 3.89 -8.12 -18.28
C ILE A 238 3.24 -8.75 -19.52
N GLN A 239 4.03 -9.04 -20.56
CA GLN A 239 3.57 -9.60 -21.84
C GLN A 239 4.62 -10.56 -22.42
#